data_AF-A0A916MQE9-F1
#
_entry.id   AF-A0A916MQE9-F1
#
_cell.length_a   1.000
_cell.length_b   1.000
_cell.length_c   1.000
_cell.angle_alpha   90.00
_cell.angle_beta   90.00
_cell.angle_gamma   90.00
#
_symmetry.space_group_name_H-M   'P 1'
#
loop_
_entity.id
_entity.type
_entity.pdbx_description
1 polymer ?
#
loop_
_entity_poly.entity_id
_entity_poly.type
_entity_poly.pdbx_seq_one_letter_code
_entity_poly.pdbx_strand_id
1 'polypeptide(L)'
;MDINNLIKQMTLEEKAALCTGASAWSTTPVERLGIPEMIVSDGPHGVRRVPDIHSMANESLPATCFPTASCTASTWDVNLIRKMGEALAEECIALNVDILLGPGANMKRSPLGGRNFEYFSEDPFLAGEMAANFIDGV
;
A
#
# COMPACT_ATOMS: atom_id res chain seq x y z
N MET A 1 -14.92 -8.80 -14.17
CA MET A 1 -15.95 -7.87 -13.67
C MET A 1 -16.15 -6.78 -14.72
N ASP A 2 -17.38 -6.49 -15.15
CA ASP A 2 -17.64 -5.39 -16.11
C ASP A 2 -17.87 -4.09 -15.33
N ILE A 3 -16.81 -3.28 -15.22
CA ILE A 3 -16.80 -2.03 -14.48
C ILE A 3 -17.84 -1.04 -15.04
N ASN A 4 -17.97 -0.95 -16.36
CA ASN A 4 -18.90 -0.02 -16.99
C ASN A 4 -20.36 -0.39 -16.69
N ASN A 5 -20.66 -1.69 -16.67
CA ASN A 5 -21.99 -2.18 -16.30
C ASN A 5 -22.31 -1.93 -14.82
N LEU A 6 -21.34 -2.12 -13.91
CA LEU A 6 -21.51 -1.82 -12.49
C LEU A 6 -21.81 -0.33 -12.26
N ILE A 7 -21.02 0.56 -12.87
CA ILE A 7 -21.21 2.02 -12.74
C ILE A 7 -22.58 2.47 -13.25
N LYS A 8 -23.12 1.82 -14.30
CA LYS A 8 -24.48 2.11 -14.81
C LYS A 8 -25.58 1.71 -13.84
N GLN A 9 -25.37 0.64 -13.07
CA GLN A 9 -26.32 0.14 -12.10
C GLN A 9 -26.26 0.88 -10.76
N MET A 10 -25.22 1.68 -10.52
CA MET A 10 -25.06 2.46 -9.29
C MET A 10 -25.99 3.68 -9.25
N THR A 11 -26.54 3.96 -8.06
CA THR A 11 -27.15 5.26 -7.78
C THR A 11 -26.10 6.37 -7.70
N LEU A 12 -26.53 7.63 -7.61
CA LEU A 12 -25.61 8.74 -7.43
C LEU A 12 -24.92 8.66 -6.05
N GLU A 13 -25.66 8.22 -5.04
CA GLU A 13 -25.19 8.05 -3.66
C GLU A 13 -24.15 6.93 -3.58
N GLU A 14 -24.37 5.78 -4.23
CA GLU A 14 -23.39 4.68 -4.30
C GLU A 14 -22.08 5.16 -4.98
N LYS A 15 -22.17 5.97 -6.04
CA LYS A 15 -20.99 6.56 -6.70
C LYS A 15 -20.25 7.53 -5.79
N ALA A 16 -20.97 8.40 -5.09
CA ALA A 16 -20.37 9.36 -4.18
C ALA A 16 -19.70 8.65 -2.99
N ALA A 17 -20.33 7.60 -2.46
CA ALA A 17 -19.83 6.84 -1.32
C ALA A 17 -18.52 6.10 -1.64
N LEU A 18 -18.35 5.59 -2.87
CA LEU A 18 -17.10 4.98 -3.33
C LEU A 18 -15.91 5.94 -3.39
N CYS A 19 -16.13 7.26 -3.35
CA CYS A 19 -15.07 8.27 -3.27
C CYS A 19 -14.60 8.54 -1.83
N THR A 20 -15.16 7.81 -0.85
CA THR A 20 -14.82 7.93 0.58
C THR A 20 -14.56 6.54 1.17
N GLY A 21 -13.61 6.44 2.10
CA GLY A 21 -13.44 5.20 2.86
C GLY A 21 -14.63 4.94 3.79
N ALA A 22 -15.02 3.67 3.95
CA ALA A 22 -15.97 3.27 4.99
C ALA A 22 -15.37 3.39 6.39
N SER A 23 -14.04 3.23 6.47
CA SER A 23 -13.22 3.49 7.65
C SER A 23 -11.90 4.15 7.24
N ALA A 24 -11.00 4.35 8.20
CA ALA A 24 -9.63 4.77 7.92
C ALA A 24 -8.82 3.74 7.11
N TRP A 25 -9.27 2.47 7.06
CA TRP A 25 -8.53 1.34 6.50
C TRP A 25 -9.35 0.51 5.51
N SER A 26 -10.51 0.99 5.07
CA SER A 26 -11.36 0.22 4.18
C SER A 26 -12.16 1.05 3.17
N THR A 27 -12.39 0.48 1.99
CA THR A 27 -13.21 1.09 0.93
C THR A 27 -14.70 0.90 1.17
N THR A 28 -15.53 1.81 0.70
CA THR A 28 -16.99 1.64 0.82
C THR A 28 -17.51 0.49 -0.04
N PRO A 29 -18.16 -0.54 0.53
CA PRO A 29 -18.76 -1.62 -0.26
C PRO A 29 -20.06 -1.17 -0.96
N VAL A 30 -20.43 -1.88 -2.03
CA VAL A 30 -21.77 -1.78 -2.65
C VAL A 30 -22.34 -3.20 -2.75
N GLU A 31 -22.88 -3.68 -1.62
CA GLU A 31 -23.31 -5.08 -1.44
C GLU A 31 -24.33 -5.54 -2.48
N ARG A 32 -25.30 -4.67 -2.83
CA ARG A 32 -26.33 -4.94 -3.84
C ARG A 32 -25.75 -5.29 -5.22
N LEU A 33 -24.58 -4.75 -5.53
CA LEU A 33 -23.87 -4.97 -6.79
C LEU A 33 -22.71 -5.98 -6.64
N GLY A 34 -22.54 -6.58 -5.46
CA GLY A 34 -21.45 -7.51 -5.17
C GLY A 34 -20.07 -6.86 -5.18
N ILE A 35 -19.97 -5.56 -4.89
CA ILE A 35 -18.68 -4.86 -4.77
C ILE A 35 -18.23 -4.96 -3.31
N PRO A 36 -17.15 -5.70 -3.03
CA PRO A 36 -16.71 -5.95 -1.67
C PRO A 36 -16.07 -4.71 -1.05
N GLU A 37 -15.98 -4.72 0.28
CA GLU A 37 -15.07 -3.86 1.02
C GLU A 37 -13.65 -4.38 0.81
N MET A 38 -12.71 -3.48 0.50
CA MET A 38 -11.28 -3.78 0.40
C MET A 38 -10.56 -3.17 1.59
N ILE A 39 -9.61 -3.92 2.15
CA ILE A 39 -8.76 -3.50 3.26
C ILE A 39 -7.48 -2.90 2.71
N VAL A 40 -7.15 -1.70 3.19
CA VAL A 40 -5.87 -1.03 2.90
C VAL A 40 -5.03 -0.98 4.17
N SER A 41 -3.71 -1.10 4.04
CA SER A 41 -2.80 -1.10 5.20
C SER A 41 -1.44 -0.52 4.84
N ASP A 42 -0.81 0.20 5.77
CA ASP A 42 0.60 0.58 5.66
C ASP A 42 1.50 -0.67 5.62
N GLY A 43 2.71 -0.64 5.08
CA GLY A 43 3.28 0.44 4.28
C GLY A 43 4.62 0.05 3.64
N PRO A 44 5.51 1.01 3.33
CA PRO A 44 6.60 0.83 2.36
C PRO A 44 7.73 -0.14 2.76
N HIS A 45 7.76 -0.64 4.00
CA HIS A 45 8.78 -1.56 4.50
C HIS A 45 8.23 -2.55 5.54
N GLY A 46 6.98 -2.98 5.37
CA GLY A 46 6.31 -3.97 6.21
C GLY A 46 4.80 -3.75 6.30
N VAL A 47 4.03 -4.84 6.40
CA VAL A 47 2.56 -4.76 6.54
C VAL A 47 2.19 -4.43 7.99
N ARG A 48 1.29 -3.46 8.20
CA ARG A 48 0.87 -2.96 9.51
C ARG A 48 -0.64 -3.09 9.68
N ARG A 49 -1.08 -4.32 9.87
CA ARG A 49 -2.50 -4.68 10.04
C ARG A 49 -2.86 -4.73 11.53
N VAL A 50 -3.88 -3.99 11.96
CA VAL A 50 -4.48 -4.13 13.31
C VAL A 50 -5.56 -5.21 13.33
N PRO A 51 -5.75 -6.01 14.39
CA PRO A 51 -6.81 -7.03 14.43
C PRO A 51 -8.22 -6.48 14.16
N ASP A 52 -8.53 -5.32 14.75
CA ASP A 52 -9.78 -4.59 14.53
C ASP A 52 -9.47 -3.22 13.90
N ILE A 53 -9.97 -3.01 12.67
CA ILE A 53 -9.80 -1.77 11.90
C ILE A 53 -10.59 -0.58 12.45
N HIS A 54 -11.59 -0.82 13.30
CA HIS A 54 -12.44 0.22 13.87
C HIS A 54 -11.97 0.69 15.25
N SER A 55 -11.01 -0.02 15.86
CA SER A 55 -10.41 0.39 17.14
C SER A 55 -9.30 1.42 16.93
N MET A 56 -9.26 2.41 17.83
CA MET A 56 -8.26 3.47 17.83
C MET A 56 -6.89 3.06 18.37
N ALA A 57 -6.80 1.95 19.12
CA ALA A 57 -5.56 1.52 19.75
C ALA A 57 -5.51 -0.01 19.81
N ASN A 58 -4.78 -0.60 18.87
CA ASN A 58 -4.49 -2.02 18.82
C ASN A 58 -3.02 -2.24 18.48
N GLU A 59 -2.41 -3.27 19.08
CA GLU A 59 -1.14 -3.80 18.58
C GLU A 59 -1.34 -4.34 17.16
N SER A 60 -0.34 -4.14 16.30
CA SER A 60 -0.38 -4.71 14.96
C SER A 60 -0.18 -6.22 15.03
N LEU A 61 -0.85 -6.96 14.14
CA LEU A 61 -0.54 -8.36 13.90
C LEU A 61 0.95 -8.49 13.53
N PRO A 62 1.62 -9.58 13.94
CA PRO A 62 3.02 -9.79 13.61
C PRO A 62 3.24 -9.81 12.10
N ALA A 63 4.25 -9.07 11.65
CA ALA A 63 4.68 -8.96 10.26
C ALA A 63 6.19 -8.67 10.20
N THR A 64 6.81 -8.91 9.06
CA THR A 64 8.24 -8.64 8.87
C THR A 64 8.47 -7.13 8.75
N CYS A 65 9.38 -6.60 9.56
CA CYS A 65 9.87 -5.24 9.43
C CYS A 65 11.12 -5.24 8.54
N PHE A 66 10.96 -4.85 7.28
CA PHE A 66 12.05 -4.78 6.30
C PHE A 66 12.90 -3.51 6.51
N PRO A 67 14.14 -3.46 5.99
CA PRO A 67 14.92 -2.25 6.00
C PRO A 67 14.21 -1.11 5.25
N THR A 68 14.42 0.12 5.71
CA THR A 68 13.78 1.30 5.13
C THR A 68 14.24 1.56 3.69
N ALA A 69 13.43 2.26 2.89
CA ALA A 69 13.74 2.52 1.48
C ALA A 69 15.10 3.21 1.26
N SER A 70 15.56 4.06 2.19
CA SER A 70 16.90 4.65 2.13
C SER A 70 18.02 3.61 2.23
N CYS A 71 17.83 2.58 3.05
CA CYS A 71 18.77 1.48 3.23
C CYS A 71 18.72 0.54 2.02
N THR A 72 17.52 0.14 1.57
CA THR A 72 17.37 -0.79 0.46
C THR A 72 17.79 -0.17 -0.88
N ALA A 73 17.56 1.14 -1.10
CA ALA A 73 18.10 1.84 -2.27
C ALA A 73 19.64 1.82 -2.32
N SER A 74 20.30 1.79 -1.16
CA SER A 74 21.77 1.73 -1.08
C SER A 74 22.35 0.40 -1.58
N THR A 75 21.51 -0.60 -1.84
CA THR A 75 21.94 -1.86 -2.48
C THR A 75 22.15 -1.72 -3.98
N TRP A 76 21.47 -0.77 -4.64
CA TRP A 76 21.40 -0.66 -6.10
C TRP A 76 20.91 -1.94 -6.80
N ASP A 77 20.26 -2.85 -6.05
CA ASP A 77 19.81 -4.16 -6.55
C ASP A 77 18.29 -4.19 -6.69
N VAL A 78 17.83 -3.90 -7.90
CA VAL A 78 16.40 -3.90 -8.24
C VAL A 78 15.76 -5.29 -8.11
N ASN A 79 16.53 -6.37 -8.33
CA ASN A 79 16.01 -7.74 -8.18
C ASN A 79 15.78 -8.07 -6.71
N LEU A 80 16.63 -7.56 -5.82
CA LEU A 80 16.44 -7.69 -4.38
C LEU A 80 15.19 -6.93 -3.91
N ILE A 81 14.95 -5.73 -4.45
CA ILE A 81 13.71 -4.99 -4.14
C ILE A 81 12.47 -5.73 -4.62
N ARG A 82 12.51 -6.33 -5.82
CA ARG A 82 11.40 -7.14 -6.33
C ARG A 82 11.07 -8.31 -5.39
N LYS A 83 12.09 -9.04 -4.93
CA LYS A 83 11.92 -10.12 -3.95
C LYS A 83 11.35 -9.65 -2.62
N MET A 84 11.72 -8.44 -2.18
CA MET A 84 11.13 -7.82 -1.00
C MET A 84 9.64 -7.51 -1.23
N GLY A 85 9.28 -7.01 -2.42
CA GLY A 85 7.89 -6.82 -2.83
C GLY A 85 7.07 -8.11 -2.81
N GLU A 86 7.62 -9.20 -3.36
CA GLU A 86 6.99 -10.53 -3.35
C GLU A 86 6.70 -11.02 -1.92
N ALA A 87 7.66 -10.86 -1.01
CA ALA A 87 7.45 -11.22 0.40
C ALA A 87 6.40 -10.33 1.09
N LEU A 88 6.33 -9.04 0.74
CA LEU A 88 5.28 -8.14 1.25
C LEU A 88 3.89 -8.52 0.74
N ALA A 89 3.76 -8.96 -0.52
CA ALA A 89 2.49 -9.46 -1.06
C ALA A 89 2.03 -10.73 -0.34
N GLU A 90 2.95 -11.68 -0.08
CA GLU A 90 2.66 -12.89 0.69
C GLU A 90 2.13 -12.54 2.09
N GLU A 91 2.72 -11.55 2.77
CA GLU A 91 2.23 -11.06 4.06
C GLU A 91 0.87 -10.35 3.95
N CYS A 92 0.64 -9.56 2.90
CA CYS A 92 -0.66 -8.93 2.67
C CYS A 92 -1.77 -9.98 2.52
N ILE A 93 -1.53 -11.02 1.72
CA ILE A 93 -2.46 -12.14 1.54
C ILE A 93 -2.69 -12.87 2.87
N ALA A 94 -1.63 -13.17 3.61
CA ALA A 94 -1.73 -13.85 4.91
C ALA A 94 -2.53 -13.05 5.95
N LEU A 95 -2.49 -11.71 5.87
CA LEU A 95 -3.14 -10.78 6.80
C LEU A 95 -4.46 -10.19 6.27
N ASN A 96 -4.97 -10.69 5.14
CA ASN A 96 -6.18 -10.18 4.47
C ASN A 96 -6.11 -8.66 4.22
N VAL A 97 -5.05 -8.21 3.55
CA VAL A 97 -4.88 -6.84 3.06
C VAL A 97 -4.96 -6.87 1.53
N ASP A 98 -5.86 -6.08 0.96
CA ASP A 98 -6.05 -6.00 -0.49
C ASP A 98 -5.13 -4.97 -1.15
N ILE A 99 -4.75 -3.92 -0.42
CA ILE A 99 -3.89 -2.84 -0.92
C ILE A 99 -2.83 -2.46 0.13
N LEU A 100 -1.56 -2.62 -0.24
CA LEU A 100 -0.44 -2.10 0.52
C LEU A 100 -0.20 -0.62 0.19
N LEU A 101 -0.12 0.24 1.20
CA LEU A 101 0.15 1.67 1.05
C LEU A 101 1.66 1.94 0.91
N GLY A 102 2.20 1.59 -0.25
CA GLY A 102 3.61 1.80 -0.60
C GLY A 102 3.87 1.61 -2.09
N PRO A 103 5.11 1.84 -2.55
CA PRO A 103 6.24 2.36 -1.78
C PRO A 103 6.21 3.89 -1.64
N GLY A 104 7.02 4.42 -0.73
CA GLY A 104 7.31 5.85 -0.67
C GLY A 104 8.37 6.23 -1.72
N ALA A 105 8.02 7.08 -2.68
CA ALA A 105 8.90 7.46 -3.80
C ALA A 105 9.10 8.98 -3.96
N ASN A 106 8.88 9.77 -2.90
CA ASN A 106 9.19 11.20 -2.95
C ASN A 106 10.71 11.44 -3.01
N MET A 107 11.11 12.55 -3.63
CA MET A 107 12.53 12.90 -3.72
C MET A 107 13.07 13.44 -2.39
N LYS A 108 14.28 12.99 -2.02
CA LYS A 108 15.05 13.55 -0.90
C LYS A 108 15.67 14.91 -1.26
N ARG A 109 14.82 15.91 -1.57
CA ARG A 109 15.25 17.25 -2.00
C ARG A 109 16.21 17.93 -1.01
N SER A 110 16.00 17.67 0.28
CA SER A 110 16.82 18.18 1.38
C SER A 110 17.03 17.04 2.37
N PRO A 111 18.22 16.92 2.98
CA PRO A 111 18.48 15.89 3.98
C PRO A 111 17.62 16.05 5.26
N LEU A 112 17.00 17.22 5.48
CA LEU A 112 16.19 17.52 6.66
C LEU A 112 14.75 16.96 6.60
N GLY A 113 14.38 16.27 5.52
CA GLY A 113 13.04 15.69 5.38
C GLY A 113 12.77 14.58 6.40
N GLY A 114 11.74 14.75 7.23
CA GLY A 114 11.41 13.78 8.30
C GLY A 114 11.02 12.38 7.82
N ARG A 115 10.58 12.25 6.55
CA ARG A 115 10.23 10.97 5.90
C ARG A 115 11.30 10.46 4.92
N ASN A 116 12.49 11.09 4.89
CA ASN A 116 13.55 10.66 3.97
C ASN A 116 13.99 9.20 4.17
N PHE A 117 13.82 8.65 5.37
CA PHE A 117 14.19 7.25 5.65
C PHE A 117 13.37 6.25 4.83
N GLU A 118 12.10 6.56 4.55
CA GLU A 118 11.16 5.71 3.81
C GLU A 118 11.03 6.08 2.32
N TYR A 119 11.91 6.96 1.83
CA TYR A 119 12.06 7.26 0.40
C TYR A 119 13.36 6.69 -0.15
N PHE A 120 13.37 6.30 -1.42
CA PHE A 120 14.53 5.62 -2.03
C PHE A 120 15.74 6.54 -2.22
N SER A 121 15.62 7.62 -3.00
CA SER A 121 16.80 8.41 -3.45
C SER A 121 16.53 9.91 -3.61
N GLU A 122 17.60 10.68 -3.72
CA GLU A 122 17.60 12.05 -4.26
C GLU A 122 17.73 12.07 -5.80
N ASP A 123 18.11 10.94 -6.40
CA ASP A 123 18.18 10.74 -7.86
C ASP A 123 16.88 10.10 -8.38
N PRO A 124 16.21 10.69 -9.39
CA PRO A 124 14.92 10.21 -9.88
C PRO A 124 15.02 8.88 -10.63
N PHE A 125 16.15 8.56 -11.27
CA PHE A 125 16.31 7.31 -12.00
C PHE A 125 16.36 6.14 -11.01
N LEU A 126 17.23 6.22 -9.99
CA LEU A 126 17.31 5.22 -8.94
C LEU A 126 15.99 5.11 -8.17
N ALA A 127 15.37 6.23 -7.80
CA ALA A 127 14.08 6.20 -7.10
C ALA A 127 12.98 5.53 -7.94
N GLY A 128 12.94 5.81 -9.25
CA GLY A 128 12.00 5.22 -10.18
C GLY A 128 12.21 3.71 -10.37
N GLU A 129 13.45 3.27 -10.62
CA GLU A 129 13.77 1.85 -10.81
C GLU A 129 13.48 1.02 -9.54
N MET A 130 13.81 1.57 -8.37
CA MET A 130 13.52 0.92 -7.09
C MET A 130 12.01 0.82 -6.84
N ALA A 131 11.26 1.91 -7.07
CA ALA A 131 9.81 1.92 -6.88
C ALA A 131 9.10 0.99 -7.86
N ALA A 132 9.49 0.98 -9.13
CA ALA A 132 8.92 0.11 -10.14
C ALA A 132 9.11 -1.37 -9.78
N ASN A 133 10.32 -1.77 -9.36
CA ASN A 133 10.58 -3.16 -8.99
C ASN A 133 9.91 -3.58 -7.68
N PHE A 134 9.72 -2.65 -6.74
CA PHE A 134 8.88 -2.89 -5.57
C PHE A 134 7.44 -3.19 -5.99
N ILE A 135 6.85 -2.34 -6.84
CA ILE A 135 5.46 -2.48 -7.31
C ILE A 135 5.28 -3.74 -8.14
N ASP A 136 6.28 -4.12 -8.93
CA ASP A 136 6.28 -5.35 -9.74
C ASP A 136 6.36 -6.64 -8.92
N GLY A 137 6.88 -6.55 -7.69
CA GLY A 137 6.96 -7.66 -6.75
C GLY A 137 5.71 -7.81 -5.90
N VAL A 138 5.08 -6.69 -5.53
CA VAL A 138 3.81 -6.66 -4.78
C VAL A 138 2.65 -7.12 -5.66
#